data_AF-A0A3C0JGI8-F1
#
_entry.id   AF-A0A3C0JGI8-F1
#
_cell.length_a   1.000
_cell.length_b   1.000
_cell.length_c   1.000
_cell.angle_alpha   90.00
_cell.angle_beta   90.00
_cell.angle_gamma   90.00
#
_symmetry.space_group_name_H-M   'P 1'
#
loop_
_entity.id
_entity.type
_entity.pdbx_description
1 polymer ?
#
loop_
_entity_poly.entity_id
_entity_poly.type
_entity_poly.pdbx_seq_one_letter_code
_entity_poly.pdbx_strand_id
1 'polypeptide(L)'
;MENNNYFLNKKLYCILGLPFDAVDLEVTLDEINKAVDLSRPCFLSTPNLNFVMGAQTDKAFFDSVVESNLNVVDGMPLILVAKLLGLPITNRVAGSTVFEQLSARPREKKINVFFFGGKEGVAEQAHLQLNKTSQGLSSCGFFDPGFVSVDEMSTNKILKIINNAKPDFIVVALGAKKGQQWIQKNRAQLNAPVISHLGAVINFVAGMVKRAPISWQRKGLEWLWRIKQEPALWKRYFFDGMGFTRLLLTKVFPLAIYDRVLNLGFSSEILNKVSLENDQTHVVHFSGHFHHEQLDHMKECLASILENCEGDLIFDFAETKYIDSAFIATLLLFQNIFSKQGGSLKLDHMPKRIKRIFKFNNVVQRFTFIS
;
A
#
# COMPACT_ATOMS: atom_id res chain seq x y z
N MET A 1 19.52 -0.11 -9.33
CA MET A 1 19.21 -1.41 -9.96
C MET A 1 18.02 -2.13 -9.29
N GLU A 2 18.03 -2.55 -8.02
CA GLU A 2 16.88 -3.25 -7.39
C GLU A 2 15.58 -2.42 -7.34
N ASN A 3 15.66 -1.13 -6.99
CA ASN A 3 14.49 -0.24 -6.98
C ASN A 3 13.89 -0.02 -8.38
N ASN A 4 14.70 -0.08 -9.44
CA ASN A 4 14.24 0.09 -10.82
C ASN A 4 13.51 -1.16 -11.32
N ASN A 5 14.05 -2.36 -11.09
CA ASN A 5 13.31 -3.59 -11.38
C ASN A 5 12.00 -3.70 -10.59
N TYR A 6 11.98 -3.17 -9.36
CA TYR A 6 10.76 -3.09 -8.55
C TYR A 6 9.72 -2.12 -9.14
N PHE A 7 10.13 -0.94 -9.61
CA PHE A 7 9.23 0.06 -10.21
C PHE A 7 8.62 -0.42 -11.55
N LEU A 8 9.42 -1.04 -12.41
CA LEU A 8 9.03 -1.44 -13.76
C LEU A 8 7.95 -2.55 -13.75
N ASN A 9 8.13 -3.56 -12.90
CA ASN A 9 7.34 -4.80 -12.96
C ASN A 9 5.98 -4.73 -12.24
N LYS A 10 5.70 -3.64 -11.52
CA LYS A 10 4.48 -3.57 -10.71
C LYS A 10 3.24 -3.19 -11.52
N LYS A 11 2.18 -3.97 -11.32
CA LYS A 11 0.82 -3.64 -11.77
C LYS A 11 0.11 -2.87 -10.67
N LEU A 12 0.25 -1.54 -10.70
CA LEU A 12 -0.31 -0.65 -9.70
C LEU A 12 -1.57 0.03 -10.22
N TYR A 13 -2.54 0.25 -9.33
CA TYR A 13 -3.74 1.02 -9.63
C TYR A 13 -4.07 1.96 -8.48
N CYS A 14 -4.52 3.16 -8.81
CA CYS A 14 -4.92 4.16 -7.83
C CYS A 14 -6.36 3.94 -7.42
N ILE A 15 -6.62 3.81 -6.12
CA ILE A 15 -7.97 3.78 -5.56
C ILE A 15 -8.06 4.86 -4.50
N LEU A 16 -8.93 5.85 -4.73
CA LEU A 16 -9.21 6.96 -3.79
C LEU A 16 -7.95 7.69 -3.28
N GLY A 17 -6.91 7.74 -4.12
CA GLY A 17 -5.69 8.47 -3.85
C GLY A 17 -4.60 7.66 -3.16
N LEU A 18 -4.71 6.33 -3.11
CA LEU A 18 -3.63 5.42 -2.70
C LEU A 18 -3.29 4.43 -3.82
N PRO A 19 -2.00 4.09 -4.02
CA PRO A 19 -1.59 3.03 -4.93
C PRO A 19 -1.79 1.65 -4.31
N PHE A 20 -2.32 0.71 -5.09
CA PHE A 20 -2.51 -0.69 -4.72
C PHE A 20 -1.90 -1.62 -5.76
N ASP A 21 -1.31 -2.70 -5.30
CA ASP A 21 -0.84 -3.79 -6.15
C ASP A 21 -2.03 -4.67 -6.58
N ALA A 22 -2.16 -4.93 -7.89
CA ALA A 22 -3.12 -5.88 -8.44
C ALA A 22 -2.62 -7.32 -8.27
N VAL A 23 -2.64 -7.78 -7.02
CA VAL A 23 -2.24 -9.12 -6.61
C VAL A 23 -3.35 -9.81 -5.84
N ASP A 24 -3.36 -11.13 -5.88
CA ASP A 24 -4.23 -11.96 -5.06
C ASP A 24 -3.46 -12.54 -3.86
N LEU A 25 -4.14 -13.41 -3.11
CA LEU A 25 -3.57 -14.05 -1.93
C LEU A 25 -2.36 -14.93 -2.27
N GLU A 26 -2.40 -15.72 -3.34
CA GLU A 26 -1.30 -16.63 -3.69
C GLU A 26 -0.06 -15.84 -4.10
N VAL A 27 -0.24 -14.83 -4.97
CA VAL A 27 0.86 -13.94 -5.37
C VAL A 27 1.44 -13.22 -4.14
N THR A 28 0.59 -12.78 -3.21
CA THR A 28 1.05 -12.14 -1.96
C THR A 28 1.89 -13.08 -1.11
N LEU A 29 1.48 -14.35 -0.98
CA LEU A 29 2.22 -15.36 -0.21
C LEU A 29 3.56 -15.68 -0.87
N ASP A 30 3.59 -15.80 -2.20
CA ASP A 30 4.81 -16.03 -2.96
C ASP A 30 5.79 -14.87 -2.84
N GLU A 31 5.33 -13.63 -2.90
CA GLU A 31 6.21 -12.46 -2.72
C GLU A 31 6.79 -12.37 -1.30
N ILE A 32 6.04 -12.78 -0.27
CA ILE A 32 6.54 -12.88 1.10
C ILE A 32 7.57 -14.00 1.21
N ASN A 33 7.28 -15.19 0.67
CA ASN A 33 8.22 -16.31 0.69
C ASN A 33 9.53 -15.96 -0.04
N LYS A 34 9.46 -15.37 -1.24
CA LYS A 34 10.63 -14.88 -1.98
C LYS A 34 11.40 -13.84 -1.18
N ALA A 35 10.70 -12.92 -0.52
CA ALA A 35 11.35 -11.90 0.32
C ALA A 35 12.14 -12.54 1.47
N VAL A 36 11.58 -13.56 2.13
CA VAL A 36 12.27 -14.32 3.17
C VAL A 36 13.46 -15.11 2.59
N ASP A 37 13.24 -15.85 1.51
CA ASP A 37 14.25 -16.76 0.95
C ASP A 37 15.45 -16.01 0.33
N LEU A 38 15.19 -14.85 -0.26
CA LEU A 38 16.21 -14.00 -0.88
C LEU A 38 16.73 -12.90 0.06
N SER A 39 16.25 -12.84 1.30
CA SER A 39 16.51 -11.74 2.25
C SER A 39 16.23 -10.35 1.65
N ARG A 40 15.22 -10.25 0.78
CA ARG A 40 14.84 -9.00 0.10
C ARG A 40 13.90 -8.19 0.99
N PRO A 41 14.15 -6.89 1.21
CA PRO A 41 13.23 -6.03 1.95
C PRO A 41 11.81 -6.03 1.35
N CYS A 42 10.82 -6.28 2.19
CA CYS A 42 9.41 -6.31 1.86
C CYS A 42 8.59 -5.71 3.00
N PHE A 43 8.28 -4.43 2.86
CA PHE A 43 7.27 -3.77 3.66
C PHE A 43 5.88 -4.06 3.09
N LEU A 44 5.13 -4.95 3.74
CA LEU A 44 3.72 -5.22 3.41
C LEU A 44 2.80 -4.26 4.17
N SER A 45 1.99 -3.53 3.42
CA SER A 45 0.84 -2.80 3.91
C SER A 45 -0.45 -3.43 3.41
N THR A 46 -1.47 -3.41 4.26
CA THR A 46 -2.81 -3.93 3.96
C THR A 46 -3.83 -2.80 4.08
N PRO A 47 -3.81 -1.77 3.20
CA PRO A 47 -4.65 -0.61 3.40
C PRO A 47 -6.12 -0.98 3.27
N ASN A 48 -6.89 -0.55 4.26
CA ASN A 48 -8.34 -0.67 4.29
C ASN A 48 -8.98 0.73 4.21
N LEU A 49 -10.30 0.83 4.39
CA LEU A 49 -10.98 2.13 4.32
C LEU A 49 -10.43 3.15 5.33
N ASN A 50 -10.04 2.72 6.53
CA ASN A 50 -9.45 3.60 7.52
C ASN A 50 -8.10 4.18 7.04
N PHE A 51 -7.33 3.40 6.27
CA PHE A 51 -6.11 3.89 5.64
C PHE A 51 -6.40 4.96 4.59
N VAL A 52 -7.38 4.73 3.72
CA VAL A 52 -7.79 5.72 2.72
C VAL A 52 -8.20 7.03 3.39
N MET A 53 -9.03 6.96 4.43
CA MET A 53 -9.49 8.14 5.16
C MET A 53 -8.35 8.86 5.88
N GLY A 54 -7.49 8.12 6.59
CA GLY A 54 -6.34 8.70 7.30
C GLY A 54 -5.33 9.34 6.36
N ALA A 55 -5.07 8.73 5.20
CA ALA A 55 -4.12 9.25 4.22
C ALA A 55 -4.57 10.59 3.66
N GLN A 56 -5.88 10.88 3.59
CA GLN A 56 -6.40 12.17 3.08
C GLN A 56 -5.84 13.38 3.82
N THR A 57 -5.70 13.28 5.14
CA THR A 57 -5.35 14.41 6.01
C THR A 57 -3.93 14.33 6.56
N ASP A 58 -3.24 13.20 6.37
CA ASP A 58 -1.92 12.96 6.95
C ASP A 58 -0.94 12.54 5.85
N LYS A 59 -0.04 13.47 5.49
CA LYS A 59 0.96 13.24 4.45
C LYS A 59 1.94 12.13 4.85
N ALA A 60 2.42 12.11 6.09
CA ALA A 60 3.38 11.10 6.52
C ALA A 60 2.76 9.69 6.49
N PHE A 61 1.47 9.58 6.83
CA PHE A 61 0.74 8.32 6.71
C PHE A 61 0.48 7.93 5.25
N PHE A 62 0.16 8.89 4.37
CA PHE A 62 0.11 8.63 2.93
C PHE A 62 1.45 8.12 2.38
N ASP A 63 2.55 8.82 2.66
CA ASP A 63 3.90 8.45 2.23
C ASP A 63 4.25 7.05 2.75
N SER A 64 3.83 6.71 3.98
CA SER A 64 4.09 5.39 4.55
C SER A 64 3.53 4.24 3.71
N VAL A 65 2.34 4.43 3.14
CA VAL A 65 1.68 3.44 2.28
C VAL A 65 2.32 3.41 0.90
N VAL A 66 2.59 4.56 0.28
CA VAL A 66 3.21 4.62 -1.06
C VAL A 66 4.57 3.91 -1.08
N GLU A 67 5.30 4.02 0.02
CA GLU A 67 6.64 3.43 0.18
C GLU A 67 6.66 1.95 0.55
N SER A 68 5.49 1.35 0.74
CA SER A 68 5.39 -0.08 1.00
C SER A 68 5.80 -0.88 -0.24
N ASN A 69 6.54 -1.97 -0.02
CA ASN A 69 6.93 -2.88 -1.08
C ASN A 69 5.74 -3.68 -1.63
N LEU A 70 4.68 -3.83 -0.85
CA LEU A 70 3.47 -4.52 -1.27
C LEU A 70 2.25 -3.87 -0.60
N ASN A 71 1.31 -3.36 -1.41
CA ASN A 71 0.08 -2.69 -0.99
C ASN A 71 -1.13 -3.49 -1.41
N VAL A 72 -1.61 -4.37 -0.55
CA VAL A 72 -2.73 -5.25 -0.86
C VAL A 72 -4.07 -4.69 -0.35
N VAL A 73 -5.15 -4.87 -1.12
CA VAL A 73 -6.47 -4.35 -0.74
C VAL A 73 -7.08 -5.17 0.40
N ASP A 74 -7.19 -4.57 1.59
CA ASP A 74 -7.82 -5.18 2.77
C ASP A 74 -9.20 -4.57 3.08
N GLY A 75 -10.18 -4.83 2.22
CA GLY A 75 -11.56 -4.50 2.55
C GLY A 75 -12.54 -4.54 1.38
N MET A 76 -13.75 -5.02 1.65
CA MET A 76 -14.82 -5.06 0.66
C MET A 76 -15.22 -3.67 0.10
N PRO A 77 -15.21 -2.57 0.88
CA PRO A 77 -15.48 -1.24 0.32
C PRO A 77 -14.52 -0.86 -0.81
N LEU A 78 -13.24 -1.21 -0.70
CA LEU A 78 -12.25 -0.91 -1.73
C LEU A 78 -12.39 -1.83 -2.94
N ILE A 79 -12.71 -3.11 -2.73
CA ILE A 79 -13.05 -4.04 -3.82
C ILE A 79 -14.29 -3.57 -4.59
N LEU A 80 -15.29 -3.02 -3.90
CA LEU A 80 -16.45 -2.41 -4.56
C LEU A 80 -16.04 -1.24 -5.45
N VAL A 81 -15.18 -0.34 -4.96
CA VAL A 81 -14.66 0.78 -5.76
C VAL A 81 -13.87 0.27 -6.96
N ALA A 82 -12.98 -0.70 -6.77
CA ALA A 82 -12.23 -1.31 -7.86
C ALA A 82 -13.15 -1.87 -8.96
N LYS A 83 -14.22 -2.61 -8.57
CA LYS A 83 -15.22 -3.13 -9.50
C LYS A 83 -16.01 -2.03 -10.21
N LEU A 84 -16.43 -0.98 -9.51
CA LEU A 84 -17.15 0.15 -10.10
C LEU A 84 -16.30 0.89 -11.14
N LEU A 85 -14.99 0.94 -10.92
CA LEU A 85 -13.99 1.56 -11.81
C LEU A 85 -13.42 0.59 -12.85
N GLY A 86 -13.86 -0.67 -12.89
CA GLY A 86 -13.37 -1.68 -13.83
C GLY A 86 -11.90 -2.08 -13.65
N LEU A 87 -11.33 -1.88 -12.46
CA LEU A 87 -9.92 -2.19 -12.19
C LEU A 87 -9.71 -3.71 -12.02
N PRO A 88 -8.55 -4.25 -12.40
CA PRO A 88 -8.24 -5.68 -12.26
C PRO A 88 -7.84 -6.06 -10.82
N ILE A 89 -8.51 -5.48 -9.82
CA ILE A 89 -8.37 -5.79 -8.40
C ILE A 89 -9.68 -6.41 -7.93
N THR A 90 -9.75 -7.74 -8.04
CA THR A 90 -11.01 -8.48 -7.87
C THR A 90 -11.19 -9.06 -6.48
N ASN A 91 -10.08 -9.31 -5.78
CA ASN A 91 -10.05 -10.08 -4.55
C ASN A 91 -9.51 -9.26 -3.37
N ARG A 92 -10.16 -9.42 -2.21
CA ARG A 92 -9.67 -8.89 -0.93
C ARG A 92 -8.52 -9.77 -0.43
N VAL A 93 -7.40 -9.15 -0.06
CA VAL A 93 -6.28 -9.81 0.61
C VAL A 93 -6.16 -9.23 2.01
N ALA A 94 -6.78 -9.92 2.97
CA ALA A 94 -6.72 -9.51 4.37
C ALA A 94 -5.39 -9.96 4.98
N GLY A 95 -4.68 -9.07 5.68
CA GLY A 95 -3.39 -9.40 6.31
C GLY A 95 -3.48 -10.54 7.32
N SER A 96 -4.65 -10.70 7.96
CA SER A 96 -4.93 -11.86 8.80
C SER A 96 -4.92 -13.17 8.01
N THR A 97 -5.50 -13.17 6.81
CA THR A 97 -5.60 -14.36 5.95
C THR A 97 -4.24 -14.72 5.38
N VAL A 98 -3.43 -13.72 5.00
CA VAL A 98 -2.02 -13.91 4.63
C VAL A 98 -1.26 -14.62 5.76
N PHE A 99 -1.32 -14.08 6.97
CA PHE A 99 -0.63 -14.67 8.13
C PHE A 99 -1.12 -16.09 8.45
N GLU A 100 -2.43 -16.34 8.38
CA GLU A 100 -3.02 -17.66 8.60
C GLU A 100 -2.55 -18.68 7.55
N GLN A 101 -2.52 -18.31 6.28
CA GLN A 101 -2.05 -19.19 5.21
C GLN A 101 -0.55 -19.50 5.32
N LEU A 102 0.28 -18.49 5.64
CA LEU A 102 1.70 -18.73 5.94
C LEU A 102 1.87 -19.67 7.13
N SER A 103 1.02 -19.53 8.16
CA SER A 103 1.04 -20.40 9.34
C SER A 103 0.64 -21.84 9.02
N ALA A 104 -0.37 -22.03 8.16
CA ALA A 104 -0.93 -23.33 7.86
C ALA A 104 -0.13 -24.15 6.84
N ARG A 105 0.66 -23.50 5.97
CA ARG A 105 1.44 -24.18 4.92
C ARG A 105 2.76 -24.69 5.49
N PRO A 106 3.02 -26.01 5.53
CA PRO A 106 4.32 -26.55 5.95
C PRO A 106 5.47 -25.97 5.12
N ARG A 107 6.59 -25.66 5.78
CA ARG A 107 7.87 -25.35 5.13
C ARG A 107 8.97 -26.13 5.83
N GLU A 108 9.98 -26.54 5.07
CA GLU A 108 11.20 -27.14 5.63
C GLU A 108 11.90 -26.15 6.58
N LYS A 109 12.06 -24.90 6.14
CA LYS A 109 12.48 -23.78 6.97
C LYS A 109 11.29 -22.88 7.30
N LYS A 110 10.80 -23.00 8.53
CA LYS A 110 9.78 -22.10 9.07
C LYS A 110 10.26 -20.64 9.06
N ILE A 111 9.34 -19.72 8.79
CA ILE A 111 9.61 -18.27 8.85
C ILE A 111 9.61 -17.85 10.33
N ASN A 112 10.69 -17.21 10.78
CA ASN A 112 10.80 -16.71 12.15
C ASN A 112 10.04 -15.39 12.31
N VAL A 113 9.01 -15.39 13.16
CA VAL A 113 8.11 -14.27 13.41
C VAL A 113 8.43 -13.60 14.74
N PHE A 114 8.64 -12.29 14.70
CA PHE A 114 8.73 -11.45 15.90
C PHE A 114 7.48 -10.59 16.04
N PHE A 115 6.83 -10.66 17.21
CA PHE A 115 5.65 -9.84 17.51
C PHE A 115 6.02 -8.55 18.24
N PHE A 116 5.67 -7.40 17.67
CA PHE A 116 5.97 -6.10 18.28
C PHE A 116 4.69 -5.31 18.55
N GLY A 117 4.44 -4.98 19.82
CA GLY A 117 3.21 -4.30 20.24
C GLY A 117 2.05 -5.25 20.54
N GLY A 118 0.87 -4.67 20.76
CA GLY A 118 -0.31 -5.36 21.28
C GLY A 118 -0.76 -4.73 22.59
N LYS A 119 -1.76 -5.33 23.24
CA LYS A 119 -2.01 -5.06 24.67
C LYS A 119 -1.09 -5.95 25.50
N GLU A 120 -0.92 -5.58 26.77
CA GLU A 120 -0.15 -6.35 27.74
C GLU A 120 -0.53 -7.85 27.70
N GLY A 121 0.50 -8.70 27.64
CA GLY A 121 0.36 -10.16 27.57
C GLY A 121 -0.07 -10.73 26.20
N VAL A 122 -0.65 -9.94 25.30
CA VAL A 122 -1.16 -10.47 24.00
C VAL A 122 -0.01 -10.95 23.11
N ALA A 123 1.10 -10.22 23.06
CA ALA A 123 2.25 -10.60 22.23
C ALA A 123 2.92 -11.88 22.72
N GLU A 124 3.01 -12.05 24.04
CA GLU A 124 3.50 -13.28 24.67
C GLU A 124 2.59 -14.47 24.36
N GLN A 125 1.28 -14.31 24.50
CA GLN A 125 0.32 -15.37 24.16
C GLN A 125 0.38 -15.73 22.67
N ALA A 126 0.53 -14.74 21.78
CA ALA A 126 0.69 -14.98 20.35
C ALA A 126 2.00 -15.75 20.06
N HIS A 127 3.10 -15.41 20.73
CA HIS A 127 4.37 -16.12 20.63
C HIS A 127 4.23 -17.61 21.00
N LEU A 128 3.62 -17.89 22.16
CA LEU A 128 3.42 -19.26 22.64
C LEU A 128 2.47 -20.05 21.72
N GLN A 129 1.34 -19.46 21.34
CA GLN A 129 0.32 -20.13 20.53
C GLN A 129 0.79 -20.41 19.11
N LEU A 130 1.57 -19.50 18.50
CA LEU A 130 2.13 -19.71 17.15
C LEU A 130 3.08 -20.92 17.15
N ASN A 131 3.99 -21.00 18.14
CA ASN A 131 4.93 -22.11 18.26
C ASN A 131 4.26 -23.46 18.48
N LYS A 132 3.08 -23.47 19.13
CA LYS A 132 2.29 -24.68 19.35
C LYS A 132 1.52 -25.16 18.11
N THR A 133 1.05 -24.25 17.27
CA THR A 133 0.02 -24.56 16.25
C THR A 133 0.46 -24.39 14.81
N SER A 134 1.52 -23.64 14.55
CA SER A 134 1.93 -23.31 13.19
C SER A 134 2.74 -24.44 12.53
N GLN A 135 2.50 -24.65 11.24
CA GLN A 135 3.25 -25.58 10.38
C GLN A 135 4.30 -24.85 9.52
N GLY A 136 4.07 -23.58 9.16
CA GLY A 136 4.98 -22.78 8.33
C GLY A 136 5.72 -21.66 9.06
N LEU A 137 5.29 -21.28 10.26
CA LEU A 137 5.88 -20.19 11.05
C LEU A 137 6.43 -20.71 12.38
N SER A 138 7.40 -19.99 12.92
CA SER A 138 7.93 -20.15 14.27
C SER A 138 8.05 -18.77 14.89
N SER A 139 7.63 -18.55 16.11
CA SER A 139 7.86 -17.26 16.77
C SER A 139 9.24 -17.23 17.42
N CYS A 140 10.08 -16.29 17.03
CA CYS A 140 11.43 -16.10 17.56
C CYS A 140 11.52 -15.08 18.71
N GLY A 141 10.43 -14.37 18.99
CA GLY A 141 10.36 -13.44 20.12
C GLY A 141 9.15 -12.52 20.06
N PHE A 142 9.02 -11.71 21.10
CA PHE A 142 8.03 -10.66 21.18
C PHE A 142 8.56 -9.50 22.01
N PHE A 143 7.97 -8.32 21.83
CA PHE A 143 8.22 -7.17 22.69
C PHE A 143 6.99 -6.27 22.74
N ASP A 144 6.52 -5.97 23.95
CA ASP A 144 5.48 -4.97 24.19
C ASP A 144 6.13 -3.65 24.65
N PRO A 145 6.13 -2.59 23.83
CA PRO A 145 6.64 -1.28 24.23
C PRO A 145 5.67 -0.51 25.13
N GLY A 146 4.45 -1.01 25.37
CA GLY A 146 3.39 -0.31 26.08
C GLY A 146 2.84 0.91 25.33
N PHE A 147 2.12 1.76 26.06
CA PHE A 147 1.50 2.99 25.52
C PHE A 147 2.47 4.19 25.53
N VAL A 148 3.55 4.08 24.76
CA VAL A 148 4.59 5.12 24.66
C VAL A 148 4.60 5.84 23.32
N SER A 149 5.30 6.96 23.15
CA SER A 149 5.49 7.61 21.85
C SER A 149 6.25 6.72 20.85
N VAL A 150 6.20 7.04 19.55
CA VAL A 150 6.99 6.33 18.53
C VAL A 150 8.49 6.40 18.85
N ASP A 151 8.97 7.53 19.37
CA ASP A 151 10.38 7.74 19.67
C ASP A 151 10.87 6.86 20.82
N GLU A 152 10.09 6.78 21.91
CA GLU A 152 10.41 5.94 23.07
C GLU A 152 10.46 4.45 22.73
N MET A 153 9.63 4.00 21.79
CA MET A 153 9.66 2.60 21.31
C MET A 153 10.64 2.36 20.15
N SER A 154 11.42 3.37 19.74
CA SER A 154 12.41 3.31 18.66
C SER A 154 13.85 3.37 19.18
N THR A 155 14.08 3.01 20.45
CA THR A 155 15.43 3.06 21.03
C THR A 155 16.33 1.95 20.47
N ASN A 156 17.63 2.23 20.38
CA ASN A 156 18.64 1.26 19.94
C ASN A 156 18.61 -0.04 20.77
N LYS A 157 18.23 0.03 22.05
CA LYS A 157 18.06 -1.15 22.90
C LYS A 157 16.94 -2.06 22.38
N ILE A 158 15.79 -1.49 22.05
CA ILE A 158 14.64 -2.23 21.51
C ILE A 158 14.97 -2.82 20.14
N LEU A 159 15.56 -2.02 19.24
CA LEU A 159 15.96 -2.51 17.91
C LEU A 159 16.97 -3.66 17.99
N LYS A 160 17.93 -3.60 18.93
CA LYS A 160 18.86 -4.70 19.20
C LYS A 160 18.15 -5.96 19.69
N ILE A 161 17.16 -5.85 20.57
CA ILE A 161 16.36 -7.01 21.02
C ILE A 161 15.70 -7.69 19.82
N ILE A 162 15.06 -6.90 18.95
CA ILE A 162 14.37 -7.39 17.76
C ILE A 162 15.38 -8.07 16.81
N ASN A 163 16.47 -7.41 16.46
CA ASN A 163 17.47 -7.95 15.53
C ASN A 163 18.19 -9.20 16.08
N ASN A 164 18.46 -9.26 17.38
CA ASN A 164 19.10 -10.41 18.02
C ASN A 164 18.22 -11.66 18.00
N ALA A 165 16.89 -11.50 17.95
CA ALA A 165 15.94 -12.60 17.77
C ALA A 165 15.95 -13.17 16.33
N LYS A 166 16.69 -12.55 15.40
CA LYS A 166 16.83 -12.93 13.99
C LYS A 166 15.48 -13.20 13.28
N PRO A 167 14.54 -12.25 13.31
CA PRO A 167 13.27 -12.41 12.62
C PRO A 167 13.44 -12.43 11.10
N ASP A 168 12.67 -13.31 10.46
CA ASP A 168 12.39 -13.25 9.02
C ASP A 168 11.18 -12.34 8.74
N PHE A 169 10.23 -12.26 9.69
CA PHE A 169 9.02 -11.46 9.60
C PHE A 169 8.69 -10.74 10.92
N ILE A 170 8.68 -9.40 10.91
CA ILE A 170 8.22 -8.59 12.04
C ILE A 170 6.74 -8.22 11.85
N VAL A 171 5.91 -8.64 12.80
CA VAL A 171 4.50 -8.29 12.89
C VAL A 171 4.31 -7.14 13.88
N VAL A 172 4.01 -5.95 13.36
CA VAL A 172 3.77 -4.74 14.15
C VAL A 172 2.28 -4.62 14.46
N ALA A 173 1.92 -4.78 15.73
CA ALA A 173 0.56 -4.77 16.23
C ALA A 173 0.20 -3.49 17.00
N LEU A 174 0.45 -2.33 16.39
CA LEU A 174 0.09 -1.02 16.93
C LEU A 174 -1.21 -0.49 16.28
N GLY A 175 -1.67 0.72 16.64
CA GLY A 175 -2.70 1.40 15.83
C GLY A 175 -2.16 1.74 14.44
N ALA A 176 -3.01 1.75 13.39
CA ALA A 176 -2.58 1.89 11.98
C ALA A 176 -1.57 3.02 11.73
N LYS A 177 -1.92 4.25 12.13
CA LYS A 177 -1.03 5.42 11.99
C LYS A 177 0.30 5.23 12.72
N LYS A 178 0.25 4.83 13.99
CA LYS A 178 1.43 4.67 14.84
C LYS A 178 2.34 3.52 14.37
N GLY A 179 1.74 2.43 13.91
CA GLY A 179 2.45 1.27 13.37
C GLY A 179 3.16 1.59 12.07
N GLN A 180 2.48 2.26 11.14
CA GLN A 180 3.08 2.74 9.89
C GLN A 180 4.23 3.73 10.15
N GLN A 181 4.04 4.68 11.07
CA GLN A 181 5.09 5.61 11.49
C GLN A 181 6.29 4.90 12.12
N TRP A 182 6.06 3.92 12.98
CA TRP A 182 7.13 3.15 13.61
C TRP A 182 7.91 2.33 12.58
N ILE A 183 7.23 1.67 11.65
CA ILE A 183 7.90 0.92 10.58
C ILE A 183 8.73 1.87 9.73
N GLN A 184 8.17 3.01 9.32
CA GLN A 184 8.89 3.97 8.50
C GLN A 184 10.16 4.49 9.17
N LYS A 185 10.08 4.80 10.46
CA LYS A 185 11.24 5.27 11.23
C LYS A 185 12.34 4.21 11.39
N ASN A 186 11.97 2.93 11.54
CA ASN A 186 12.91 1.90 12.02
C ASN A 186 13.29 0.86 10.97
N ARG A 187 12.55 0.70 9.88
CA ARG A 187 12.75 -0.40 8.91
C ARG A 187 14.17 -0.50 8.36
N ALA A 188 14.85 0.62 8.15
CA ALA A 188 16.23 0.63 7.66
C ALA A 188 17.25 0.08 8.67
N GLN A 189 16.90 0.00 9.96
CA GLN A 189 17.74 -0.51 11.04
C GLN A 189 17.34 -1.94 11.46
N LEU A 190 16.28 -2.49 10.88
CA LEU A 190 15.77 -3.82 11.19
C LEU A 190 16.28 -4.81 10.15
N ASN A 191 16.77 -5.96 10.62
CA ASN A 191 17.37 -6.99 9.75
C ASN A 191 16.33 -7.92 9.10
N ALA A 192 15.07 -7.84 9.52
CA ALA A 192 14.02 -8.70 8.97
C ALA A 192 13.72 -8.31 7.52
N PRO A 193 13.70 -9.27 6.58
CA PRO A 193 13.30 -8.98 5.21
C PRO A 193 11.84 -8.55 5.15
N VAL A 194 10.94 -9.17 5.94
CA VAL A 194 9.51 -8.84 5.90
C VAL A 194 9.10 -8.05 7.14
N ILE A 195 8.41 -6.92 6.94
CA ILE A 195 7.84 -6.12 8.02
C ILE A 195 6.42 -5.75 7.62
N SER A 196 5.46 -5.89 8.53
CA SER A 196 4.08 -5.50 8.23
C SER A 196 3.33 -4.99 9.46
N HIS A 197 2.47 -3.99 9.24
CA HIS A 197 1.50 -3.57 10.23
C HIS A 197 0.27 -4.48 10.17
N LEU A 198 0.17 -5.42 11.11
CA LEU A 198 -0.93 -6.39 11.19
C LEU A 198 -1.64 -6.33 12.55
N GLY A 199 -2.18 -5.15 12.88
CA GLY A 199 -2.78 -4.83 14.18
C GLY A 199 -3.67 -5.91 14.80
N ALA A 200 -4.67 -6.39 14.06
CA ALA A 200 -5.62 -7.37 14.59
C ALA A 200 -5.11 -8.81 14.59
N VAL A 201 -4.03 -9.10 13.86
CA VAL A 201 -3.54 -10.47 13.66
C VAL A 201 -3.01 -11.05 14.96
N ILE A 202 -2.30 -10.25 15.76
CA ILE A 202 -1.78 -10.70 17.05
C ILE A 202 -2.89 -11.22 17.97
N ASN A 203 -4.06 -10.56 17.97
CA ASN A 203 -5.20 -10.95 18.80
C ASN A 203 -5.87 -12.25 18.30
N PHE A 204 -5.86 -12.49 16.99
CA PHE A 204 -6.34 -13.75 16.42
C PHE A 204 -5.38 -14.90 16.74
N VAL A 205 -4.07 -14.66 16.61
CA VAL A 205 -3.04 -15.67 16.92
C VAL A 205 -3.03 -16.00 18.42
N ALA A 206 -3.16 -15.00 19.29
CA ALA A 206 -3.28 -15.20 20.74
C ALA A 206 -4.60 -15.89 21.16
N GLY A 207 -5.53 -16.17 20.23
CA GLY A 207 -6.83 -16.79 20.53
C GLY A 207 -7.82 -15.89 21.28
N MET A 208 -7.49 -14.61 21.45
CA MET A 208 -8.28 -13.64 22.23
C MET A 208 -9.54 -13.16 21.49
N VAL A 209 -9.51 -13.17 20.16
CA VAL A 209 -10.64 -12.74 19.31
C VAL A 209 -11.00 -13.84 18.34
N LYS A 210 -12.29 -14.15 18.22
CA LYS A 210 -12.77 -15.10 17.22
C LYS A 210 -12.98 -14.39 15.90
N ARG A 211 -12.49 -14.97 14.81
CA ARG A 211 -12.81 -14.48 13.47
C ARG A 211 -14.31 -14.56 13.19
N ALA A 212 -14.78 -13.69 12.30
CA ALA A 212 -16.14 -13.78 11.78
C ALA A 212 -16.31 -15.12 11.05
N PRO A 213 -17.49 -15.76 11.09
CA PRO A 213 -17.75 -16.94 10.28
C PRO A 213 -17.49 -16.69 8.78
N ILE A 214 -17.07 -17.70 8.03
CA ILE A 214 -16.71 -17.57 6.60
C ILE A 214 -17.84 -16.93 5.79
N SER A 215 -19.10 -17.27 6.08
CA SER A 215 -20.28 -16.68 5.43
C SER A 215 -20.38 -15.16 5.64
N TRP A 216 -20.03 -14.66 6.83
CA TRP A 216 -20.00 -13.23 7.13
C TRP A 216 -18.83 -12.53 6.43
N GLN A 217 -17.67 -13.18 6.40
CA GLN A 217 -16.50 -12.66 5.66
C GLN A 217 -16.82 -12.53 4.16
N ARG A 218 -17.40 -13.56 3.55
CA ARG A 218 -17.80 -13.57 2.13
C ARG A 218 -18.86 -12.52 1.80
N LYS A 219 -19.78 -12.25 2.74
CA LYS A 219 -20.80 -11.19 2.62
C LYS A 219 -20.26 -9.79 2.96
N GLY A 220 -18.99 -9.65 3.35
CA GLY A 220 -18.40 -8.37 3.75
C GLY A 220 -18.92 -7.84 5.09
N LEU A 221 -19.54 -8.67 5.93
CA LEU A 221 -20.13 -8.31 7.23
C LEU A 221 -19.16 -8.46 8.41
N GLU A 222 -17.87 -8.66 8.13
CA GLU A 222 -16.84 -8.84 9.16
C GLU A 222 -16.75 -7.63 10.11
N TRP A 223 -17.06 -6.43 9.62
CA TRP A 223 -17.09 -5.23 10.44
C TRP A 223 -18.19 -5.28 11.52
N LEU A 224 -19.38 -5.82 11.21
CA LEU A 224 -20.47 -6.01 12.19
C LEU A 224 -20.06 -7.02 13.27
N TRP A 225 -19.42 -8.12 12.87
CA TRP A 225 -18.89 -9.11 13.81
C TRP A 225 -17.83 -8.50 14.73
N ARG A 226 -16.99 -7.61 14.19
CA ARG A 226 -16.03 -6.86 15.00
C ARG A 226 -16.68 -5.86 15.95
N ILE A 227 -17.72 -5.15 15.55
CA ILE A 227 -18.48 -4.28 16.48
C ILE A 227 -19.07 -5.11 17.63
N LYS A 228 -19.58 -6.30 17.34
CA LYS A 228 -20.11 -7.20 18.37
C LYS A 228 -19.05 -7.58 19.42
N GLN A 229 -17.81 -7.82 19.00
CA GLN A 229 -16.71 -8.19 19.91
C GLN A 229 -16.02 -6.98 20.55
N GLU A 230 -15.96 -5.85 19.83
CA GLU A 230 -15.31 -4.62 20.24
C GLU A 230 -16.24 -3.43 19.96
N PRO A 231 -17.19 -3.13 20.87
CA PRO A 231 -18.20 -2.11 20.65
C PRO A 231 -17.63 -0.74 20.29
N ALA A 232 -16.51 -0.33 20.91
CA ALA A 232 -15.87 0.96 20.66
C ALA A 232 -15.53 1.22 19.17
N LEU A 233 -15.41 0.18 18.34
CA LEU A 233 -15.17 0.32 16.90
C LEU A 233 -16.35 0.91 16.12
N TRP A 234 -17.56 0.95 16.70
CA TRP A 234 -18.75 1.49 16.03
C TRP A 234 -18.55 2.94 15.57
N LYS A 235 -17.97 3.78 16.44
CA LYS A 235 -17.72 5.20 16.14
C LYS A 235 -16.82 5.33 14.91
N ARG A 236 -15.73 4.56 14.90
CA ARG A 236 -14.77 4.55 13.79
C ARG A 236 -15.47 4.13 12.48
N TYR A 237 -16.20 3.02 12.49
CA TYR A 237 -16.88 2.55 11.28
C TYR A 237 -17.97 3.52 10.80
N PHE A 238 -18.64 4.21 11.71
CA PHE A 238 -19.63 5.23 11.34
C PHE A 238 -18.97 6.43 10.64
N PHE A 239 -17.91 6.99 11.21
CA PHE A 239 -17.19 8.12 10.60
C PHE A 239 -16.50 7.72 9.28
N ASP A 240 -15.82 6.57 9.25
CA ASP A 240 -15.20 6.04 8.04
C ASP A 240 -16.27 5.78 6.97
N GLY A 241 -17.44 5.25 7.36
CA GLY A 241 -18.57 5.00 6.48
C GLY A 241 -19.16 6.28 5.88
N MET A 242 -19.37 7.34 6.67
CA MET A 242 -19.84 8.64 6.17
C MET A 242 -18.80 9.30 5.24
N GLY A 243 -17.52 9.21 5.59
CA GLY A 243 -16.45 9.69 4.72
C GLY A 243 -16.42 8.94 3.39
N PHE A 244 -16.60 7.62 3.44
CA PHE A 244 -16.64 6.76 2.27
C PHE A 244 -17.85 7.03 1.38
N THR A 245 -19.06 7.20 1.91
CA THR A 245 -20.23 7.51 1.10
C THR A 245 -20.08 8.85 0.37
N ARG A 246 -19.51 9.86 1.05
CA ARG A 246 -19.16 11.14 0.41
C ARG A 246 -18.15 10.92 -0.73
N LEU A 247 -17.10 10.13 -0.52
CA LEU A 247 -16.11 9.83 -1.56
C LEU A 247 -16.74 9.04 -2.72
N LEU A 248 -17.62 8.08 -2.46
CA LEU A 248 -18.33 7.35 -3.51
C LEU A 248 -19.11 8.32 -4.42
N LEU A 249 -19.93 9.20 -3.82
CA LEU A 249 -20.79 10.12 -4.55
C LEU A 249 -20.00 11.22 -5.28
N THR A 250 -18.95 11.76 -4.66
CA THR A 250 -18.25 12.94 -5.19
C THR A 250 -17.02 12.61 -6.02
N LYS A 251 -16.48 11.39 -5.89
CA LYS A 251 -15.24 10.95 -6.54
C LYS A 251 -15.45 9.73 -7.41
N VAL A 252 -15.93 8.62 -6.83
CA VAL A 252 -15.97 7.31 -7.52
C VAL A 252 -17.01 7.26 -8.62
N PHE A 253 -18.27 7.59 -8.36
CA PHE A 253 -19.31 7.57 -9.40
C PHE A 253 -19.03 8.54 -10.54
N PRO A 254 -18.64 9.81 -10.28
CA PRO A 254 -18.20 10.71 -11.34
C PRO A 254 -17.01 10.16 -12.13
N LEU A 255 -16.02 9.54 -11.47
CA LEU A 255 -14.90 8.90 -12.16
C LEU A 255 -15.37 7.76 -13.05
N ALA A 256 -16.18 6.84 -12.54
CA ALA A 256 -16.66 5.67 -13.30
C ALA A 256 -17.41 6.08 -14.58
N ILE A 257 -18.21 7.15 -14.52
CA ILE A 257 -18.93 7.68 -15.68
C ILE A 257 -17.96 8.40 -16.62
N TYR A 258 -17.13 9.30 -16.07
CA TYR A 258 -16.24 10.14 -16.85
C TYR A 258 -15.14 9.34 -17.58
N ASP A 259 -14.56 8.37 -16.87
CA ASP A 259 -13.52 7.48 -17.38
C ASP A 259 -14.06 6.61 -18.51
N ARG A 260 -15.25 6.02 -18.34
CA ARG A 260 -15.90 5.26 -19.41
C ARG A 260 -16.13 6.11 -20.66
N VAL A 261 -16.58 7.35 -20.52
CA VAL A 261 -16.80 8.26 -21.67
C VAL A 261 -15.48 8.58 -22.39
N LEU A 262 -14.39 8.81 -21.66
CA LEU A 262 -13.10 9.09 -22.27
C LEU A 262 -12.43 7.86 -22.88
N ASN A 263 -12.67 6.68 -22.30
CA ASN A 263 -12.09 5.42 -22.77
C ASN A 263 -12.85 4.80 -23.97
N LEU A 264 -14.09 5.22 -24.24
CA LEU A 264 -14.88 4.76 -25.39
C LEU A 264 -14.27 5.08 -26.78
N GLY A 265 -13.20 5.89 -26.84
CA GLY A 265 -12.45 6.19 -28.06
C GLY A 265 -11.02 5.63 -28.07
N PHE A 266 -10.63 4.81 -27.09
CA PHE A 266 -9.31 4.19 -27.05
C PHE A 266 -9.21 3.09 -28.11
N SER A 267 -8.26 3.24 -29.03
CA SER A 267 -7.77 2.17 -29.90
C SER A 267 -6.34 1.84 -29.48
N SER A 268 -6.00 0.54 -29.44
CA SER A 268 -4.64 0.07 -29.12
C SER A 268 -3.58 0.58 -30.09
N GLU A 269 -3.99 1.11 -31.25
CA GLU A 269 -3.10 1.71 -32.26
C GLU A 269 -2.62 3.13 -31.88
N ILE A 270 -3.19 3.75 -30.84
CA ILE A 270 -2.82 5.11 -30.45
C ILE A 270 -1.52 5.07 -29.63
N LEU A 271 -0.41 5.38 -30.29
CA LEU A 271 0.90 5.47 -29.65
C LEU A 271 0.94 6.58 -28.60
N ASN A 272 1.38 6.22 -27.39
CA ASN A 272 1.87 7.19 -26.43
C ASN A 272 3.35 7.48 -26.68
N LYS A 273 3.79 8.68 -26.28
CA LYS A 273 5.19 9.08 -26.36
C LYS A 273 5.58 9.81 -25.08
N VAL A 274 6.77 9.47 -24.59
CA VAL A 274 7.44 10.16 -23.50
C VAL A 274 8.78 10.63 -24.04
N SER A 275 9.03 11.93 -23.99
CA SER A 275 10.32 12.50 -24.45
C SER A 275 10.89 13.46 -23.43
N LEU A 276 12.18 13.30 -23.14
CA LEU A 276 12.95 14.20 -22.29
C LEU A 276 13.56 15.30 -23.16
N GLU A 277 13.39 16.55 -22.74
CA GLU A 277 14.06 17.70 -23.30
C GLU A 277 15.45 17.85 -22.64
N ASN A 278 16.51 17.97 -23.44
CA ASN A 278 17.91 17.95 -22.98
C ASN A 278 18.43 19.30 -22.47
N ASP A 279 17.57 20.31 -22.36
CA ASP A 279 17.95 21.65 -21.92
C ASP A 279 18.00 21.73 -20.39
N GLN A 280 18.62 22.79 -19.85
CA GLN A 280 18.92 22.97 -18.40
C GLN A 280 17.71 22.82 -17.45
N THR A 281 16.50 22.83 -17.98
CA THR A 281 15.26 22.44 -17.30
C THR A 281 14.89 21.02 -17.73
N HIS A 282 14.97 20.04 -16.83
CA HIS A 282 14.53 18.67 -17.09
C HIS A 282 13.00 18.64 -17.30
N VAL A 283 12.55 18.81 -18.55
CA VAL A 283 11.13 18.75 -18.93
C VAL A 283 10.86 17.41 -19.61
N VAL A 284 9.81 16.71 -19.16
CA VAL A 284 9.35 15.44 -19.73
C VAL A 284 7.96 15.66 -20.33
N HIS A 285 7.89 15.48 -21.65
CA HIS A 285 6.67 15.66 -22.42
C HIS A 285 5.88 14.35 -22.52
N PHE A 286 4.62 14.39 -22.11
CA PHE A 286 3.66 13.28 -22.23
C PHE A 286 2.65 13.57 -23.33
N SER A 287 2.60 12.72 -24.35
CA SER A 287 1.61 12.82 -25.44
C SER A 287 0.89 11.50 -25.70
N GLY A 288 -0.37 11.60 -26.11
CA GLY A 288 -1.22 10.44 -26.43
C GLY A 288 -2.07 9.92 -25.26
N HIS A 289 -2.35 8.61 -25.28
CA HIS A 289 -3.22 7.93 -24.30
C HIS A 289 -2.40 6.99 -23.44
N PHE A 290 -2.48 7.14 -22.12
CA PHE A 290 -1.78 6.26 -21.18
C PHE A 290 -2.78 5.34 -20.49
N HIS A 291 -2.93 4.13 -21.04
CA HIS A 291 -3.72 3.03 -20.49
C HIS A 291 -2.79 1.98 -19.89
N HIS A 292 -3.25 1.25 -18.86
CA HIS A 292 -2.47 0.29 -18.09
C HIS A 292 -1.83 -0.83 -18.93
N GLU A 293 -2.39 -1.13 -20.10
CA GLU A 293 -1.83 -2.10 -21.06
C GLU A 293 -0.60 -1.56 -21.83
N GLN A 294 -0.35 -0.25 -21.79
CA GLN A 294 0.69 0.43 -22.58
C GLN A 294 1.54 1.38 -21.73
N LEU A 295 1.86 1.01 -20.48
CA LEU A 295 2.68 1.84 -19.60
C LEU A 295 4.16 1.46 -19.58
N ASP A 296 4.57 0.38 -20.25
CA ASP A 296 5.94 -0.15 -20.13
C ASP A 296 6.99 0.87 -20.57
N HIS A 297 6.81 1.49 -21.73
CA HIS A 297 7.73 2.53 -22.23
C HIS A 297 7.81 3.75 -21.29
N MET A 298 6.66 4.19 -20.75
CA MET A 298 6.65 5.26 -19.74
C MET A 298 7.45 4.86 -18.50
N LYS A 299 7.26 3.64 -18.00
CA LYS A 299 7.96 3.18 -16.80
C LYS A 299 9.46 3.08 -17.03
N GLU A 300 9.89 2.62 -18.21
CA GLU A 300 11.30 2.61 -18.62
C GLU A 300 11.90 4.02 -18.63
N CYS A 301 11.21 5.00 -19.23
CA CYS A 301 11.64 6.40 -19.22
C CYS A 301 11.75 6.94 -17.79
N LEU A 302 10.75 6.69 -16.94
CA LEU A 302 10.75 7.12 -15.55
C LEU A 302 11.88 6.45 -14.74
N ALA A 303 12.15 5.17 -14.96
CA ALA A 303 13.25 4.46 -14.32
C ALA A 303 14.62 5.05 -14.73
N SER A 304 14.78 5.43 -15.99
CA SER A 304 15.97 6.13 -16.48
C SER A 304 16.12 7.51 -15.84
N ILE A 305 15.03 8.24 -15.63
CA ILE A 305 15.05 9.55 -14.94
C ILE A 305 15.47 9.39 -13.48
N LEU A 306 14.97 8.36 -12.77
CA LEU A 306 15.37 8.08 -11.39
C LEU A 306 16.86 7.73 -11.22
N GLU A 307 17.54 7.32 -12.29
CA GLU A 307 18.98 7.01 -12.28
C GLU A 307 19.86 8.20 -12.68
N ASN A 308 19.36 9.08 -13.56
CA ASN A 308 20.22 10.05 -14.26
C ASN A 308 19.86 11.52 -14.02
N CYS A 309 18.69 11.81 -13.42
CA CYS A 309 18.24 13.18 -13.20
C CYS A 309 18.25 13.53 -11.71
N GLU A 310 18.74 14.72 -11.39
CA GLU A 310 18.70 15.32 -10.06
C GLU A 310 18.02 16.70 -10.14
N GLY A 311 17.43 17.15 -9.03
CA GLY A 311 16.83 18.49 -8.95
C GLY A 311 15.38 18.59 -9.42
N ASP A 312 15.03 19.72 -10.05
CA ASP A 312 13.66 20.05 -10.43
C ASP A 312 13.29 19.42 -11.78
N LEU A 313 12.16 18.71 -11.80
CA LEU A 313 11.61 18.00 -12.94
C LEU A 313 10.20 18.51 -13.24
N ILE A 314 9.93 18.79 -14.51
CA ILE A 314 8.62 19.26 -14.96
C ILE A 314 8.01 18.21 -15.89
N PHE A 315 6.79 17.75 -15.57
CA PHE A 315 6.02 16.88 -16.46
C PHE A 315 4.99 17.70 -17.21
N ASP A 316 5.16 17.81 -18.53
CA ASP A 316 4.25 18.51 -19.42
C ASP A 316 3.19 17.55 -19.98
N PHE A 317 1.92 17.91 -19.82
CA PHE A 317 0.76 17.13 -20.26
C PHE A 317 -0.02 17.78 -21.41
N ALA A 318 0.48 18.82 -22.07
CA ALA A 318 -0.24 19.60 -23.07
C ALA A 318 -0.89 18.71 -24.14
N GLU A 319 -0.15 17.70 -24.60
CA GLU A 319 -0.59 16.77 -25.64
C GLU A 319 -1.24 15.48 -25.11
N THR A 320 -1.29 15.30 -23.78
CA THR A 320 -1.90 14.13 -23.16
C THR A 320 -3.42 14.12 -23.39
N LYS A 321 -3.93 13.05 -23.98
CA LYS A 321 -5.34 12.87 -24.30
C LYS A 321 -6.09 12.15 -23.20
N TYR A 322 -5.49 11.12 -22.61
CA TYR A 322 -6.10 10.29 -21.58
C TYR A 322 -5.02 9.68 -20.66
N ILE A 323 -5.40 9.44 -19.41
CA ILE A 323 -4.64 8.67 -18.42
C ILE A 323 -5.63 7.84 -17.61
N ASP A 324 -5.19 6.69 -17.11
CA ASP A 324 -5.99 5.86 -16.21
C ASP A 324 -5.45 5.83 -14.77
N SER A 325 -6.05 4.98 -13.93
CA SER A 325 -5.64 4.85 -12.53
C SER A 325 -4.26 4.20 -12.36
N ALA A 326 -3.76 3.44 -13.33
CA ALA A 326 -2.44 2.83 -13.27
C ALA A 326 -1.35 3.85 -13.58
N PHE A 327 -1.59 4.76 -14.53
CA PHE A 327 -0.72 5.92 -14.77
C PHE A 327 -0.56 6.74 -13.48
N ILE A 328 -1.67 7.05 -12.81
CA ILE A 328 -1.65 7.85 -11.57
C ILE A 328 -0.89 7.13 -10.46
N ALA A 329 -1.12 5.83 -10.26
CA ALA A 329 -0.42 5.07 -9.22
C ALA A 329 1.09 5.00 -9.48
N THR A 330 1.48 4.81 -10.74
CA THR A 330 2.88 4.84 -11.19
C THR A 330 3.50 6.21 -10.90
N LEU A 331 2.78 7.29 -11.19
CA LEU A 331 3.24 8.65 -10.95
C LEU A 331 3.40 8.96 -9.45
N LEU A 332 2.48 8.50 -8.59
CA LEU A 332 2.60 8.65 -7.14
C LEU A 332 3.84 7.95 -6.60
N LEU A 333 4.11 6.72 -7.08
CA LEU A 333 5.30 5.97 -6.69
C LEU A 333 6.58 6.66 -7.18
N PHE A 334 6.61 7.07 -8.45
CA PHE A 334 7.73 7.81 -9.03
C PHE A 334 8.04 9.08 -8.22
N GLN A 335 7.04 9.92 -7.95
CA GLN A 335 7.23 11.15 -7.19
C GLN A 335 7.79 10.87 -5.80
N ASN A 336 7.30 9.83 -5.12
CA ASN A 336 7.80 9.49 -3.79
C ASN A 336 9.29 9.11 -3.85
N ILE A 337 9.69 8.24 -4.80
CA ILE A 337 11.09 7.82 -4.95
C ILE A 337 11.97 9.03 -5.32
N PHE A 338 11.56 9.82 -6.30
CA PHE A 338 12.30 10.98 -6.78
C PHE A 338 12.49 12.03 -5.68
N SER A 339 11.44 12.30 -4.89
CA SER A 339 11.51 13.24 -3.77
C SER A 339 12.50 12.84 -2.67
N LYS A 340 12.71 11.53 -2.47
CA LYS A 340 13.69 11.02 -1.51
C LYS A 340 15.12 11.13 -1.98
N GLN A 341 15.33 11.19 -3.30
CA GLN A 341 16.62 11.49 -3.90
C GLN A 341 16.91 13.00 -3.89
N GLY A 342 16.02 13.82 -3.32
CA GLY A 342 16.16 15.28 -3.26
C GLY A 342 15.57 16.02 -4.47
N GLY A 343 14.95 15.30 -5.41
CA GLY A 343 14.30 15.90 -6.57
C GLY A 343 12.94 16.52 -6.25
N SER A 344 12.48 17.45 -7.08
CA SER A 344 11.12 18.02 -6.98
C SER A 344 10.38 17.84 -8.29
N LEU A 345 9.16 17.29 -8.23
CA LEU A 345 8.31 17.11 -9.40
C LEU A 345 7.20 18.15 -9.43
N LYS A 346 7.04 18.80 -10.57
CA LYS A 346 5.95 19.72 -10.86
C LYS A 346 5.23 19.30 -12.13
N LEU A 347 3.91 19.45 -12.16
CA LEU A 347 3.08 19.11 -13.32
C LEU A 347 2.66 20.39 -14.04
N ASP A 348 2.83 20.43 -15.35
CA ASP A 348 2.56 21.60 -16.18
C ASP A 348 1.60 21.29 -17.33
N HIS A 349 0.98 22.33 -17.88
CA HIS A 349 0.05 22.30 -19.01
C HIS A 349 -1.06 21.26 -18.94
N MET A 350 -1.50 20.86 -17.74
CA MET A 350 -2.48 19.78 -17.60
C MET A 350 -3.85 20.16 -18.20
N PRO A 351 -4.33 19.45 -19.23
CA PRO A 351 -5.66 19.73 -19.80
C PRO A 351 -6.77 19.56 -18.75
N LYS A 352 -7.85 20.34 -18.85
CA LYS A 352 -8.99 20.27 -17.92
C LYS A 352 -9.54 18.85 -17.73
N ARG A 353 -9.49 18.02 -18.78
CA ARG A 353 -9.87 16.60 -18.75
C ARG A 353 -8.96 15.78 -17.82
N ILE A 354 -7.65 15.95 -17.92
CA ILE A 354 -6.65 15.26 -17.08
C ILE A 354 -6.73 15.75 -15.64
N LYS A 355 -6.82 17.08 -15.42
CA LYS A 355 -7.06 17.68 -14.08
C LYS A 355 -8.30 17.07 -13.41
N ARG A 356 -9.36 16.78 -14.17
CA ARG A 356 -10.59 16.14 -13.65
C ARG A 356 -10.37 14.68 -13.24
N ILE A 357 -9.60 13.91 -14.00
CA ILE A 357 -9.23 12.52 -13.63
C ILE A 357 -8.42 12.52 -12.32
N PHE A 358 -7.43 13.40 -12.16
CA PHE A 358 -6.70 13.56 -10.89
C PHE A 358 -7.61 13.96 -9.74
N LYS A 359 -8.56 14.88 -9.97
CA LYS A 359 -9.52 15.33 -8.95
C LYS A 359 -10.41 14.20 -8.46
N PHE A 360 -10.90 13.35 -9.36
CA PHE A 360 -11.76 12.23 -8.99
C PHE A 360 -10.98 11.03 -8.45
N ASN A 361 -9.75 10.80 -8.88
CA ASN A 361 -8.83 9.87 -8.21
C ASN A 361 -8.33 10.40 -6.85
N ASN A 362 -8.69 11.64 -6.51
CA ASN A 362 -8.40 12.26 -5.22
C ASN A 362 -6.90 12.42 -4.93
N VAL A 363 -6.13 12.74 -5.96
CA VAL A 363 -4.67 12.87 -5.91
C VAL A 363 -4.17 14.29 -6.15
N VAL A 364 -5.03 15.27 -6.43
CA VAL A 364 -4.62 16.66 -6.74
C VAL A 364 -3.70 17.23 -5.66
N GLN A 365 -4.03 17.06 -4.39
CA GLN A 365 -3.20 17.56 -3.27
C GLN A 365 -1.83 16.86 -3.12
N ARG A 366 -1.55 15.83 -3.93
CA ARG A 366 -0.28 15.10 -3.91
C ARG A 366 0.74 15.69 -4.86
N PHE A 367 0.32 16.56 -5.77
CA PHE A 367 1.17 17.10 -6.84
C PHE A 367 1.20 18.63 -6.79
N THR A 368 2.31 19.20 -7.23
CA THR A 368 2.47 20.64 -7.43
C THR A 368 2.16 20.97 -8.88
N PHE A 369 1.34 22.00 -9.13
CA PHE A 369 0.95 22.43 -10.48
C PHE A 369 1.50 23.83 -10.77
N ILE A 370 2.03 24.08 -11.97
CA ILE A 370 2.63 25.38 -12.35
C ILE A 370 1.68 26.23 -13.22
N SER A 371 0.79 25.62 -14.02
CA SER A 371 -0.19 26.32 -14.88
C SER A 371 -1.59 25.71 -14.90
#